data_AF-B6EYI7-F1
#
_entry.id   AF-B6EYI7-F1
#
_cell.length_a   1.000
_cell.length_b   1.000
_cell.length_c   1.000
_cell.angle_alpha   90.00
_cell.angle_beta   90.00
_cell.angle_gamma   90.00
#
_symmetry.space_group_name_H-M   'P 1'
#
loop_
_entity.id
_entity.type
_entity.pdbx_description
1 polymer ?
#
loop_
_entity_poly.entity_id
_entity_poly.type
_entity_poly.pdbx_seq_one_letter_code
_entity_poly.pdbx_strand_id
1 'polypeptide(L)' 'LCRGRVVRVPTGTLVRVVGTELVIPCNVSDYDGPSEQNFDWSFSSLGSSFVELASTWEVGFPAQLYQERLQRGEILLR' A
#
# COMPACT_ATOMS: atom_id res chain seq x y z
N LEU A 1 23.15 -13.99 -10.42
CA LEU A 1 22.56 -13.34 -9.23
C LEU A 1 21.18 -12.85 -9.64
N CYS A 2 20.09 -13.48 -9.19
CA CYS A 2 18.75 -12.97 -9.47
C CYS A 2 18.55 -11.71 -8.63
N ARG A 3 18.45 -10.54 -9.27
CA ARG A 3 18.09 -9.30 -8.58
C ARG A 3 16.55 -9.32 -8.43
N GLY A 4 16.08 -9.28 -7.19
CA GLY A 4 14.65 -9.14 -6.91
C GLY A 4 14.24 -7.67 -7.00
N ARG A 5 12.94 -7.42 -7.25
CA ARG A 5 12.38 -6.06 -7.22
C ARG A 5 12.64 -5.40 -5.87
N VAL A 6 13.00 -4.13 -5.88
CA VAL A 6 13.15 -3.31 -4.68
C VAL A 6 11.95 -2.38 -4.59
N VAL A 7 11.19 -2.49 -3.50
CA VAL A 7 9.99 -1.67 -3.24
C VAL A 7 10.30 -0.67 -2.12
N ARG A 8 10.01 0.60 -2.34
CA ARG A 8 10.28 1.69 -1.39
C ARG A 8 9.07 2.58 -1.21
N VAL A 9 8.83 2.96 0.04
CA VAL A 9 7.89 4.02 0.45
C VAL A 9 8.67 5.17 1.09
N PRO A 10 8.11 6.39 1.19
CA PRO A 10 8.76 7.48 1.89
C PRO A 10 9.12 7.09 3.33
N THR A 11 10.33 7.46 3.75
CA THR A 11 10.79 7.25 5.13
C THR A 11 10.42 8.47 5.99
N GLY A 12 10.16 8.23 7.27
CA GLY A 12 9.84 9.28 8.24
C GLY A 12 8.34 9.53 8.41
N THR A 13 8.02 10.62 9.11
CA THR A 13 6.64 10.96 9.47
C THR A 13 5.90 11.57 8.28
N LEU A 14 4.71 11.06 8.00
CA LEU A 14 3.79 11.66 7.05
C LEU A 14 2.84 12.61 7.79
N VAL A 15 2.75 13.86 7.34
CA VAL A 15 1.86 14.88 7.89
C VAL A 15 0.95 15.37 6.77
N ARG A 16 -0.34 15.50 7.05
CA ARG A 16 -1.33 16.06 6.12
C ARG A 16 -2.18 17.12 6.80
N VAL A 17 -2.71 18.05 6.01
CA VAL A 17 -3.74 18.97 6.48
C VAL A 17 -5.07 18.23 6.56
N VAL A 18 -5.87 18.51 7.58
CA VAL A 18 -7.20 17.91 7.72
C VAL A 18 -8.07 18.29 6.50
N GLY A 19 -8.72 17.30 5.90
CA GLY A 19 -9.56 17.49 4.71
C GLY A 19 -8.83 17.42 3.37
N THR A 20 -7.49 17.35 3.35
CA THR A 20 -6.74 17.13 2.10
C THR A 20 -6.38 15.66 1.90
N GLU A 21 -6.24 15.24 0.64
CA GLU A 21 -5.72 13.91 0.33
C GLU A 21 -4.24 13.78 0.74
N LEU A 22 -3.84 12.55 1.06
CA LEU A 22 -2.44 12.17 1.31
C LEU A 22 -2.14 10.99 0.39
N VAL A 23 -1.04 11.07 -0.35
CA VAL A 23 -0.60 10.02 -1.25
C VAL A 23 0.71 9.45 -0.74
N ILE A 24 0.75 8.12 -0.57
CA ILE A 24 1.97 7.39 -0.22
C ILE A 24 2.49 6.74 -1.50
N PRO A 25 3.56 7.26 -2.12
CA PRO A 25 4.10 6.66 -3.33
C PRO A 25 4.77 5.32 -3.04
N CYS A 26 4.64 4.39 -3.99
CA CYS A 26 5.40 3.15 -4.06
C CYS A 26 6.39 3.25 -5.21
N ASN A 27 7.69 3.31 -4.90
CA ASN A 27 8.75 3.34 -5.90
C ASN A 27 9.34 1.94 -6.07
N VAL A 28 9.38 1.44 -7.30
CA VAL A 28 9.84 0.10 -7.64
C VAL A 28 11.05 0.20 -8.56
N SER A 29 12.16 -0.43 -8.17
CA SER A 29 13.39 -0.52 -8.97
C SER A 29 13.88 -1.95 -9.07
N ASP A 30 14.91 -2.17 -9.90
CA ASP A 30 15.65 -3.44 -10.00
C ASP A 30 14.77 -4.65 -10.34
N TYR A 31 13.74 -4.41 -11.16
CA TYR A 31 12.83 -5.45 -11.61
C TYR A 31 12.93 -5.67 -13.11
N ASP A 32 13.44 -6.85 -13.49
CA ASP A 32 13.61 -7.29 -14.89
C ASP A 32 12.47 -8.23 -15.36
N GLY A 33 11.35 -8.29 -14.63
CA GLY A 33 10.21 -9.18 -14.92
C GLY A 33 9.09 -8.52 -15.76
N PRO A 34 7.95 -9.22 -15.94
CA PRO A 34 6.79 -8.71 -16.69
C PRO A 34 6.24 -7.40 -16.12
N SER A 35 5.69 -6.52 -16.96
CA SER A 35 5.12 -5.24 -16.50
C SER A 35 4.00 -5.39 -15.47
N GLU A 36 3.27 -6.51 -15.50
CA GLU A 36 2.22 -6.81 -14.53
C GLU A 36 2.81 -7.12 -13.16
N GLN A 37 2.47 -6.28 -12.18
CA GLN A 37 2.92 -6.44 -10.81
C GLN A 37 1.78 -6.20 -9.84
N ASN A 38 1.69 -7.08 -8.85
CA ASN A 38 0.73 -6.95 -7.77
C ASN A 38 1.40 -6.47 -6.48
N PHE A 39 0.66 -5.66 -5.74
CA PHE A 39 1.10 -5.03 -4.50
C PHE A 39 0.03 -5.14 -3.43
N ASP A 40 0.50 -5.49 -2.24
CA ASP A 40 -0.28 -5.52 -1.02
C ASP A 40 0.21 -4.41 -0.09
N TRP A 41 -0.73 -3.67 0.47
CA TRP A 41 -0.47 -2.62 1.44
C TRP A 41 -0.97 -3.05 2.80
N SER A 42 -0.09 -3.01 3.78
CA SER A 42 -0.41 -3.25 5.18
C SER A 42 0.34 -2.26 6.07
N PHE A 43 -0.16 -2.02 7.27
CA PHE A 43 0.49 -1.14 8.24
C PHE A 43 0.40 -1.72 9.64
N SER A 44 1.31 -1.31 10.53
CA SER A 44 1.25 -1.65 11.95
C SER A 44 1.46 -0.40 12.80
N SER A 45 0.85 -0.37 13.98
CA SER A 45 1.09 0.68 14.97
C SER A 45 2.09 0.17 15.99
N LEU A 46 3.29 0.77 16.02
CA LEU A 46 4.29 0.62 17.10
C LEU A 46 4.44 -0.83 17.64
N GLY A 47 4.65 -1.79 16.74
CA GLY A 47 4.89 -3.20 17.12
C GLY A 47 3.64 -4.08 17.22
N SER A 48 2.46 -3.58 16.84
CA SER A 48 1.27 -4.42 16.65
C SER A 48 1.43 -5.38 15.47
N SER A 49 0.49 -6.33 15.34
CA SER A 49 0.31 -7.06 14.09
C SER A 49 0.06 -6.09 12.93
N PHE A 50 0.49 -6.50 11.73
CA PHE A 50 0.10 -5.82 10.52
C PHE A 50 -1.40 -5.93 10.32
N VAL A 51 -1.98 -4.89 9.74
CA VAL A 51 -3.37 -4.81 9.33
C VAL A 51 -3.39 -4.62 7.82
N GLU A 52 -4.11 -5.50 7.14
CA GLU A 52 -4.27 -5.54 5.69
C GLU A 52 -5.14 -4.37 5.24
N LEU A 53 -4.58 -3.48 4.43
CA LEU A 53 -5.22 -2.24 4.00
C LEU A 53 -5.84 -2.36 2.61
N ALA A 54 -5.07 -2.82 1.64
CA ALA A 54 -5.49 -2.88 0.23
C ALA A 54 -4.60 -3.85 -0.57
N SER A 55 -5.14 -4.46 -1.62
CA SER A 55 -4.40 -5.28 -2.57
C SER A 55 -4.81 -4.93 -4.01
N THR A 56 -3.87 -4.99 -4.94
CA THR A 56 -4.18 -4.89 -6.39
C THR A 56 -4.63 -6.22 -6.99
N TRP A 57 -4.52 -7.33 -6.26
CA TRP A 57 -4.81 -8.68 -6.76
C TRP A 57 -5.96 -9.35 -6.01
N GLU A 58 -5.89 -9.35 -4.67
CA GLU A 58 -6.80 -10.14 -3.84
C GLU A 58 -7.89 -9.25 -3.24
N VAL A 59 -9.12 -9.40 -3.74
CA VAL A 59 -10.29 -8.63 -3.28
C VAL A 59 -10.61 -8.86 -1.80
N GLY A 60 -10.34 -10.06 -1.28
CA GLY A 60 -10.58 -10.45 0.11
C GLY A 60 -9.47 -10.07 1.09
N PHE A 61 -8.36 -9.49 0.60
CA PHE A 61 -7.20 -9.14 1.41
C PHE A 61 -7.48 -8.08 2.49
N PRO A 62 -8.19 -6.96 2.21
CA PRO A 62 -8.34 -5.89 3.19
C PRO A 62 -9.12 -6.33 4.42
N ALA A 63 -8.68 -5.89 5.61
CA ALA A 63 -9.43 -6.08 6.83
C ALA A 63 -10.81 -5.39 6.74
N GLN A 64 -11.83 -5.98 7.39
CA GLN A 64 -13.25 -5.55 7.27
C GLN A 64 -13.45 -4.04 7.45
N LEU A 65 -12.75 -3.42 8.40
CA LEU A 65 -12.83 -1.97 8.69
C LEU A 65 -12.42 -1.11 7.48
N TYR A 66 -11.52 -1.59 6.64
CA TYR A 66 -10.99 -0.85 5.49
C TYR A 66 -11.72 -1.19 4.19
N GLN A 67 -12.41 -2.33 4.11
CA GLN A 67 -13.23 -2.69 2.95
C GLN A 67 -14.29 -1.64 2.64
N GLU A 68 -15.03 -1.17 3.65
CA GLU A 68 -16.07 -0.15 3.46
C GLU A 68 -15.48 1.19 2.97
N ARG A 69 -14.30 1.55 3.47
CA ARG A 69 -13.61 2.81 3.11
C ARG A 69 -13.04 2.77 1.69
N LEU A 70 -12.56 1.60 1.25
CA LEU A 70 -12.18 1.35 -0.14
C LEU A 70 -13.40 1.45 -1.06
N GLN A 71 -14.52 0.83 -0.70
CA GLN A 71 -15.75 0.86 -1.50
C GLN A 71 -16.32 2.29 -1.64
N ARG A 72 -16.19 3.12 -0.60
CA ARG A 72 -16.59 4.54 -0.63
C ARG A 72 -15.58 5.45 -1.34
N GLY A 73 -14.40 4.94 -1.71
CA GLY A 73 -13.34 5.72 -2.34
C GLY A 73 -12.60 6.67 -1.40
N GLU A 74 -12.71 6.48 -0.08
CA GLU A 74 -11.91 7.23 0.91
C GLU A 74 -10.43 6.81 0.89
N ILE A 75 -10.18 5.55 0.49
CA ILE A 75 -8.87 4.97 0.26
C ILE A 75 -8.88 4.46 -1.16
N LEU A 76 -7.82 4.74 -1.91
CA LEU A 76 -7.71 4.38 -3.32
C LEU A 76 -6.29 3.88 -3.58
N LEU A 77 -6.18 2.78 -4.33
CA LEU A 77 -4.94 2.37 -4.99
C LEU A 77 -4.93 2.98 -6.39
N ARG A 78 -3.82 3.65 -6.75
CA ARG A 78 -3.64 4.32 -8.05
C ARG A 78 -2.32 3.87 -8.66
#